data_AF-A0A177HJT7-F1
#
_entry.id   AF-A0A177HJT7-F1
#
_cell.length_a   1.000
_cell.length_b   1.000
_cell.length_c   1.000
_cell.angle_alpha   90.00
_cell.angle_beta   90.00
_cell.angle_gamma   90.00
#
_symmetry.space_group_name_H-M   'P 1'
#
loop_
_entity.id
_entity.type
_entity.pdbx_description
1 polymer ?
#
loop_
_entity_poly.entity_id
_entity_poly.type
_entity_poly.pdbx_seq_one_letter_code
_entity_poly.pdbx_strand_id
1 'polypeptide(L)'
;MTAATEATEPDDIVDAELVDDDAQVRFLPAAATGAGAGAGGAQAYRITRDTVLVEGELPPRGAEQPAFTERDFTVPRSAKRRAENRGARNTRVNRDTTRARFAEWCAKEGRVAWPSTTTATSSPTSTT
;
A
#
# COMPACT_ATOMS: atom_id res chain seq x y z
N MET A 1 -48.87 -13.16 -22.11
CA MET A 1 -47.58 -12.44 -22.05
C MET A 1 -46.52 -13.46 -21.66
N THR A 2 -45.74 -13.92 -22.64
CA THR A 2 -44.71 -14.96 -22.48
C THR A 2 -43.40 -14.26 -22.10
N ALA A 3 -42.85 -14.55 -20.92
CA ALA A 3 -41.57 -14.01 -20.51
C ALA A 3 -40.45 -14.80 -21.20
N ALA A 4 -39.66 -14.12 -22.02
CA ALA A 4 -38.43 -14.65 -22.57
C ALA A 4 -37.39 -14.76 -21.44
N THR A 5 -36.99 -15.97 -21.11
CA THR A 5 -35.79 -16.21 -20.28
C THR A 5 -34.61 -16.28 -21.24
N GLU A 6 -33.92 -15.16 -21.40
CA GLU A 6 -32.65 -15.08 -22.11
C GLU A 6 -31.61 -15.80 -21.24
N ALA A 7 -31.25 -17.02 -21.63
CA ALA A 7 -30.17 -17.77 -20.99
C ALA A 7 -28.85 -17.10 -21.38
N THR A 8 -28.17 -16.49 -20.41
CA THR A 8 -26.77 -16.07 -20.54
C THR A 8 -25.95 -17.34 -20.77
N GLU A 9 -25.43 -17.52 -21.98
CA GLU A 9 -24.50 -18.60 -22.26
C GLU A 9 -23.26 -18.44 -21.37
N PRO A 10 -22.70 -19.53 -20.82
CA PRO A 10 -21.50 -19.46 -20.01
C PRO A 10 -20.35 -18.97 -20.89
N ASP A 11 -19.78 -17.81 -20.58
CA ASP A 11 -18.49 -17.41 -21.13
C ASP A 11 -17.49 -18.55 -20.87
N ASP A 12 -16.95 -19.12 -21.94
CA ASP A 12 -15.89 -20.12 -21.88
C ASP A 12 -14.69 -19.50 -21.16
N ILE A 13 -14.48 -19.87 -19.90
CA ILE A 13 -13.25 -19.55 -19.17
C ILE A 13 -12.15 -20.43 -19.77
N VAL A 14 -11.39 -19.84 -20.70
CA VAL A 14 -10.20 -20.46 -21.26
C VAL A 14 -9.14 -20.54 -20.15
N ASP A 15 -8.75 -21.76 -19.81
CA ASP A 15 -7.68 -22.02 -18.84
C ASP A 15 -6.37 -21.48 -19.40
N ALA A 16 -5.80 -20.46 -18.73
CA ALA A 16 -4.58 -19.81 -19.18
C ALA A 16 -3.39 -20.68 -18.78
N GLU A 17 -2.99 -21.58 -19.67
CA GLU A 17 -1.72 -22.29 -19.55
C GLU A 17 -0.57 -21.28 -19.41
N LEU A 18 0.27 -21.47 -18.38
CA LEU A 18 1.39 -20.61 -18.08
C LEU A 18 2.43 -20.76 -19.20
N VAL A 19 2.46 -19.79 -20.11
CA VAL A 19 3.50 -19.70 -21.15
C VAL A 19 4.87 -19.61 -20.47
N ASP A 20 5.81 -20.48 -20.87
CA ASP A 20 7.18 -20.53 -20.36
C ASP A 20 7.78 -19.13 -20.23
N ASP A 21 8.46 -18.86 -19.11
CA ASP A 21 8.99 -17.55 -18.73
C ASP A 21 9.81 -16.91 -19.87
N ASP A 22 10.50 -17.72 -20.69
CA ASP A 22 11.30 -17.27 -21.83
C ASP A 22 10.49 -16.55 -22.93
N ALA A 23 9.22 -16.91 -23.11
CA ALA A 23 8.34 -16.24 -24.07
C ALA A 23 7.74 -14.95 -23.50
N GLN A 24 7.62 -14.81 -22.17
CA GLN A 24 7.20 -13.55 -21.53
C GLN A 24 8.28 -12.48 -21.64
N VAL A 25 9.56 -12.85 -21.56
CA VAL A 25 10.69 -11.91 -21.71
C VAL A 25 10.69 -11.23 -23.08
N ARG A 26 10.20 -11.91 -24.14
CA ARG A 26 10.12 -11.35 -25.49
C ARG A 26 9.10 -10.20 -25.62
N PHE A 27 8.06 -10.19 -24.79
CA PHE A 27 7.01 -9.18 -24.82
C PHE A 27 7.18 -8.10 -23.74
N LEU A 28 8.11 -8.28 -22.80
CA LEU A 28 8.44 -7.24 -21.84
C LEU A 28 9.17 -6.10 -22.56
N PRO A 29 8.73 -4.84 -22.38
CA PRO A 29 9.46 -3.70 -22.92
C PRO A 29 10.89 -3.74 -22.37
N ALA A 30 11.87 -3.47 -23.24
CA ALA A 30 13.27 -3.44 -22.86
C ALA A 30 13.43 -2.54 -21.62
N ALA A 31 14.00 -3.10 -20.55
CA ALA A 31 14.30 -2.32 -19.35
C ALA A 31 15.16 -1.12 -19.80
N ALA A 32 14.66 0.09 -19.58
CA ALA A 32 15.41 1.29 -19.90
C ALA A 32 16.70 1.29 -19.07
N THR A 33 17.80 0.88 -19.68
CA THR A 33 19.14 0.97 -19.09
C THR A 33 19.51 2.44 -19.01
N GLY A 34 19.19 3.09 -17.90
CA GLY A 34 19.64 4.45 -17.60
C GLY A 34 18.57 5.37 -17.02
N ALA A 35 18.10 5.10 -15.81
CA ALA A 35 17.46 6.13 -14.97
C ALA A 35 17.68 5.82 -13.48
N GLY A 36 18.93 5.52 -13.12
CA GLY A 36 19.38 5.41 -11.73
C GLY A 36 20.36 6.53 -11.45
N ALA A 37 19.94 7.47 -10.60
CA ALA A 37 20.74 8.39 -9.80
C ALA A 37 22.25 8.50 -10.13
N GLY A 38 22.63 9.56 -10.84
CA GLY A 38 24.03 9.98 -10.91
C GLY A 38 24.40 10.64 -12.24
N ALA A 39 24.78 11.92 -12.16
CA ALA A 39 25.57 12.66 -13.15
C ALA A 39 25.15 12.55 -14.64
N GLY A 40 24.29 13.47 -15.09
CA GLY A 40 24.26 13.90 -16.50
C GLY A 40 23.18 13.31 -17.42
N GLY A 41 22.16 12.61 -16.89
CA GLY A 41 21.04 12.08 -17.67
C GLY A 41 19.88 13.07 -17.81
N ALA A 42 19.21 13.05 -18.97
CA ALA A 42 18.09 13.92 -19.33
C ALA A 42 17.07 14.12 -18.19
N GLN A 43 16.63 15.36 -17.99
CA GLN A 43 15.64 15.71 -16.96
C GLN A 43 14.34 14.92 -17.17
N ALA A 44 14.08 13.94 -16.31
CA ALA A 44 12.84 13.18 -16.33
C ALA A 44 11.66 14.07 -15.91
N TYR A 45 10.65 14.18 -16.76
CA TYR A 45 9.39 14.82 -16.44
C TYR A 45 8.53 13.90 -15.57
N ARG A 46 7.85 14.46 -14.58
CA ARG A 46 6.92 13.70 -13.72
C ARG A 46 5.49 14.00 -14.15
N ILE A 47 4.93 13.13 -14.96
CA ILE A 47 3.53 13.22 -15.41
C ILE A 47 2.67 12.33 -14.49
N THR A 48 1.67 12.92 -13.85
CA THR A 48 0.65 12.22 -13.05
C THR A 48 -0.70 12.25 -13.74
N ARG A 49 -1.68 11.48 -13.24
CA ARG A 49 -3.07 11.52 -13.72
C ARG A 49 -3.69 12.93 -13.66
N ASP A 50 -3.21 13.77 -12.75
CA ASP A 50 -3.72 15.12 -12.53
C ASP A 50 -2.91 16.19 -13.28
N THR A 51 -1.94 15.79 -14.10
CA THR A 51 -1.15 16.73 -14.90
C THR A 51 -1.95 17.15 -16.13
N VAL A 52 -2.44 18.39 -16.13
CA VAL A 52 -3.07 19.03 -17.31
C VAL A 52 -2.10 20.08 -17.84
N LEU A 53 -1.72 19.97 -19.12
CA LEU A 53 -0.79 20.89 -19.78
C LEU A 53 -1.55 21.80 -20.74
N VAL A 54 -1.22 23.08 -20.72
CA VAL A 54 -1.67 24.04 -21.75
C VAL A 54 -0.65 24.06 -22.90
N GLU A 55 -1.05 24.50 -24.10
CA GLU A 55 -0.14 24.63 -25.25
C GLU A 55 1.10 25.46 -24.90
N GLY A 56 2.29 24.88 -25.11
CA GLY A 56 3.57 25.51 -24.80
C GLY A 56 4.09 25.29 -23.37
N GLU A 57 3.31 24.65 -22.49
CA GLU A 57 3.73 24.36 -21.12
C GLU A 57 4.51 23.04 -21.03
N LEU A 58 5.68 23.07 -20.37
CA LEU A 58 6.46 21.86 -20.11
C LEU A 58 6.00 21.21 -18.79
N PRO A 59 5.87 19.88 -18.75
CA PRO A 59 5.48 19.20 -17.52
C PRO A 59 6.48 19.44 -16.39
N PRO A 60 6.04 19.34 -15.12
CA PRO A 60 6.91 19.57 -13.97
C PRO A 60 8.05 18.55 -13.97
N ARG A 61 9.27 19.03 -13.69
CA ARG A 61 10.45 18.14 -13.67
C ARG A 61 10.46 17.33 -12.39
N GLY A 62 10.88 16.07 -12.48
CA GLY A 62 10.97 15.19 -11.32
C GLY A 62 11.91 15.69 -10.21
N ALA A 63 12.89 16.53 -10.57
CA ALA A 63 13.83 17.15 -9.64
C ALA A 63 13.28 18.39 -8.91
N GLU A 64 12.15 18.95 -9.35
CA GLU A 64 11.58 20.20 -8.80
C GLU A 64 10.61 19.94 -7.64
N GLN A 65 10.22 18.68 -7.40
CA GLN A 65 9.37 18.31 -6.28
C GLN A 65 10.19 17.88 -5.06
N PRO A 66 9.79 18.26 -3.84
CA PRO A 66 10.43 17.77 -2.63
C PRO A 66 10.27 16.24 -2.57
N ALA A 67 11.38 15.51 -2.60
CA ALA A 67 11.37 14.09 -2.33
C ALA A 67 10.91 13.86 -0.88
N PHE A 68 10.21 12.75 -0.64
CA PHE A 68 9.95 12.30 0.72
C PHE A 68 11.29 12.15 1.46
N THR A 69 11.35 12.71 2.64
CA THR A 69 12.50 12.66 3.52
C THR A 69 12.35 11.50 4.50
N GLU A 70 13.44 11.08 5.13
CA GLU A 70 13.40 10.07 6.22
C GLU A 70 12.41 10.47 7.33
N ARG A 71 12.23 11.77 7.56
CA ARG A 71 11.30 12.30 8.55
C ARG A 71 9.84 11.98 8.24
N ASP A 72 9.50 11.81 6.97
CA ASP A 72 8.12 11.51 6.55
C ASP A 72 7.75 10.04 6.79
N PHE A 73 8.74 9.16 6.88
CA PHE A 73 8.56 7.73 7.18
C PHE A 73 8.80 7.38 8.65
N THR A 74 9.40 8.29 9.42
CA THR A 74 9.85 8.00 10.79
C THR A 74 8.97 8.68 11.83
N VAL A 75 8.39 7.88 12.73
CA VAL A 75 7.69 8.40 13.91
C VAL A 75 8.71 8.86 14.97
N PRO A 76 8.64 10.12 15.45
CA PRO A 76 9.56 10.62 16.49
C PRO A 76 9.51 9.75 17.75
N ARG A 77 10.68 9.52 18.38
CA ARG A 77 10.79 8.73 19.62
C ARG A 77 9.87 9.23 20.74
N SER A 78 9.65 10.55 20.82
CA SER A 78 8.74 11.16 21.79
C SER A 78 7.27 10.75 21.56
N ALA A 79 6.82 10.69 20.30
CA ALA A 79 5.49 10.22 19.94
C ALA A 79 5.31 8.74 20.26
N LYS A 80 6.33 7.91 19.95
CA LYS A 80 6.36 6.49 20.33
C LYS A 80 6.25 6.31 21.85
N ARG A 81 7.08 7.01 22.62
CA ARG A 81 7.06 6.97 24.09
C ARG A 81 5.69 7.38 24.66
N ARG A 82 5.05 8.40 24.08
CA ARG A 82 3.71 8.84 24.50
C ARG A 82 2.66 7.76 24.23
N ALA A 83 2.72 7.09 23.09
CA ALA A 83 1.81 6.00 22.75
C ALA A 83 1.98 4.78 23.68
N GLU A 84 3.23 4.41 23.98
CA GLU A 84 3.54 3.28 24.86
C GLU A 84 3.08 3.51 26.30
N ASN A 85 3.24 4.74 26.80
CA ASN A 85 2.91 5.12 28.17
C ASN A 85 1.50 5.67 28.35
N ARG A 86 0.66 5.64 27.32
CA ARG A 86 -0.73 6.09 27.40
C ARG A 86 -1.54 5.16 28.33
N GLY A 87 -2.32 5.77 29.22
CA GLY A 87 -3.28 5.06 30.09
C GLY A 87 -2.68 4.51 31.38
N ALA A 88 -3.53 3.89 32.20
CA ALA A 88 -3.12 3.30 33.46
C ALA A 88 -2.16 2.12 33.26
N ARG A 89 -1.30 1.86 34.26
CA ARG A 89 -0.35 0.72 34.24
C ARG A 89 -1.06 -0.61 34.00
N ASN A 90 -2.18 -0.86 34.67
CA ASN A 90 -2.96 -2.09 34.50
C ASN A 90 -3.42 -2.27 33.04
N THR A 91 -3.99 -1.22 32.43
CA THR A 91 -4.41 -1.24 31.02
C THR A 91 -3.26 -1.57 30.08
N ARG A 92 -2.06 -1.04 30.33
CA ARG A 92 -0.86 -1.36 29.53
C ARG A 92 -0.46 -2.81 29.68
N VAL A 93 -0.38 -3.32 30.91
CA VAL A 93 -0.08 -4.73 31.18
C VAL A 93 -1.07 -5.64 30.45
N ASN A 94 -2.37 -5.39 30.59
CA ASN A 94 -3.41 -6.21 29.94
C ASN A 94 -3.31 -6.16 28.41
N ARG A 95 -3.06 -4.97 27.83
CA ARG A 95 -2.84 -4.81 26.39
C ARG A 95 -1.64 -5.62 25.92
N ASP A 96 -0.52 -5.51 26.63
CA ASP A 96 0.74 -6.13 26.23
C ASP A 96 0.66 -7.66 26.38
N THR A 97 0.00 -8.17 27.44
CA THR A 97 -0.25 -9.62 27.59
C THR A 97 -1.18 -10.16 26.51
N THR A 98 -2.20 -9.40 26.11
CA THR A 98 -3.13 -9.81 25.05
C THR A 98 -2.42 -9.88 23.70
N ARG A 99 -1.57 -8.89 23.40
CA ARG A 99 -0.73 -8.89 22.19
C ARG A 99 0.26 -10.06 22.16
N ALA A 100 0.90 -10.37 23.28
CA ALA A 100 1.83 -11.49 23.38
C ALA A 100 1.12 -12.82 23.08
N ARG A 101 -0.03 -13.08 23.72
CA ARG A 101 -0.83 -14.29 23.47
C ARG A 101 -1.30 -14.40 22.02
N PHE A 102 -1.70 -13.28 21.42
CA PHE A 102 -2.07 -13.27 20.01
C PHE A 102 -0.88 -13.59 19.10
N ALA A 103 0.29 -13.03 19.38
CA ALA A 103 1.51 -13.32 18.62
C ALA A 103 1.93 -14.80 18.74
N GLU A 104 1.84 -15.38 19.94
CA GLU A 104 2.08 -16.81 20.17
C GLU A 104 1.10 -17.69 19.38
N TRP A 105 -0.19 -17.34 19.40
CA TRP A 105 -1.20 -18.03 18.61
C TRP A 105 -0.93 -17.92 17.10
N CYS A 106 -0.61 -16.73 16.59
CA CYS A 106 -0.23 -16.53 15.20
C CYS A 106 0.97 -17.40 14.81
N ALA A 107 2.02 -17.42 15.64
CA ALA A 107 3.20 -18.24 15.39
C ALA A 107 2.86 -19.74 15.31
N LYS A 108 1.96 -20.22 16.18
CA LYS A 108 1.47 -21.60 16.15
C LYS A 108 0.70 -21.93 14.87
N GLU A 109 -0.08 -20.99 14.37
CA GLU A 109 -0.89 -21.14 13.14
C GLU A 109 -0.10 -20.85 11.86
N GLY A 110 1.21 -20.57 11.94
CA GLY A 110 2.03 -20.18 10.78
C GLY A 110 1.65 -18.81 10.19
N ARG A 111 1.08 -17.92 11.01
CA ARG A 111 0.62 -16.58 10.64
C ARG A 111 1.52 -15.50 11.23
N VAL A 112 1.51 -14.32 10.61
CA VAL A 112 2.20 -13.13 11.13
C VAL A 112 1.22 -12.26 11.90
N ALA A 113 1.56 -11.91 13.15
CA ALA A 113 0.75 -11.02 13.97
C ALA A 113 0.94 -9.56 13.52
N TRP A 114 0.13 -9.12 12.56
CA TRP A 114 0.12 -7.74 12.10
C TRP A 114 -0.64 -6.83 13.08
N PRO A 115 -0.14 -5.61 13.36
CA PRO A 115 -0.95 -4.61 14.04
C PRO A 115 -2.19 -4.31 13.18
N SER A 116 -3.38 -4.28 13.78
CA SER A 116 -4.59 -3.92 13.06
C SER A 116 -4.45 -2.49 12.50
N THR A 117 -4.64 -2.32 11.20
CA THR A 117 -4.77 -1.01 10.55
C THR A 117 -6.09 -0.33 10.87
N THR A 118 -7.07 -1.09 11.40
CA THR A 118 -8.34 -0.56 11.88
C THR A 118 -8.13 0.30 13.13
N THR A 119 -8.13 1.62 12.95
CA THR A 119 -8.30 2.58 14.04
C THR A 119 -9.69 2.39 14.65
N ALA A 120 -9.79 1.59 15.71
CA ALA A 120 -10.95 1.61 16.59
C ALA A 120 -10.91 2.91 17.42
N THR A 121 -11.32 4.04 16.83
CA THR A 121 -11.79 5.20 17.56
C THR A 121 -13.19 4.87 18.08
N SER A 122 -13.26 4.11 19.17
CA SER A 122 -14.51 4.00 19.93
C SER A 122 -14.67 5.30 20.73
N SER A 123 -15.35 6.28 20.14
CA SER A 123 -15.91 7.40 20.90
C SER A 123 -16.94 6.83 21.89
N PRO A 124 -16.85 7.12 23.20
CA PRO A 124 -17.94 6.78 24.10
C PRO A 124 -19.08 7.76 23.83
N THR A 125 -20.09 7.33 23.05
CA THR A 125 -21.39 7.99 23.07
C THR A 125 -22.05 7.67 24.41
N SER A 126 -21.82 8.52 25.40
CA SER A 126 -22.64 8.57 26.60
C SER A 126 -24.01 9.12 26.21
N THR A 127 -25.02 8.27 26.22
CA THR A 127 -26.42 8.68 26.26
C THR A 127 -26.83 8.74 27.73
N THR A 128 -27.25 9.92 28.17
CA THR A 128 -28.00 10.16 29.41
C THR A 128 -29.47 10.25 29.05
#